data_AF-A0A4S2F1K0-F1
#
_entry.id   AF-A0A4S2F1K0-F1
#
_cell.length_a   1.000
_cell.length_b   1.000
_cell.length_c   1.000
_cell.angle_alpha   90.00
_cell.angle_beta   90.00
_cell.angle_gamma   90.00
#
_symmetry.space_group_name_H-M   'P 1'
#
loop_
_entity.id
_entity.type
_entity.pdbx_description
1 polymer ?
#
loop_
_entity_poly.entity_id
_entity_poly.type
_entity_poly.pdbx_seq_one_letter_code
_entity_poly.pdbx_strand_id
1 'polypeptide(L)'
;MLTGYGTVTGLAGANCRHTMTPYVPGLSKLPRTDFSEEEKLFGKTSEEYYEATQVQRRLERNVRKYKRRIALGQEQGLDMTGDRARLGQAQKRVNAWCKQNKLPRQYEREKAYGVAKQPRALGKLQRDITYRESGSERRKRLAANEKKKLTDPQHATDNKRRPENRGLEYQRDCAVDFDKVDSKGYLNALRKARIEADGGAQISSMADTIYEDVKRILKATDKTPYEQLFYYDLTAQKRITSVVGQKTKFGVTPGAKQKKKVQEALEEGHVVVSLHNHPKGSPPSAADIRSGIANGQTSGFICGHDGSIYQYTVVHKPIAGYDLSDDSWEDALLEIATNPDAATESVLMKWGVLVDRLF
;
A
#
# COMPACT_ATOMS: atom_id res chain seq x y z
N MET A 1 -9.79 -18.40 -34.68
CA MET A 1 -11.10 -18.88 -34.17
C MET A 1 -11.41 -18.15 -32.88
N LEU A 2 -12.50 -17.37 -32.83
CA LEU A 2 -12.80 -16.41 -31.76
C LEU A 2 -13.05 -17.02 -30.36
N THR A 3 -13.32 -18.33 -30.28
CA THR A 3 -13.73 -19.01 -29.02
C THR A 3 -12.77 -20.08 -28.52
N GLY A 4 -11.71 -20.39 -29.27
CA GLY A 4 -10.75 -21.46 -28.94
C GLY A 4 -11.39 -22.86 -28.78
N TYR A 5 -12.60 -23.08 -29.30
CA TYR A 5 -13.31 -24.35 -29.14
C TYR A 5 -12.45 -25.55 -29.57
N GLY A 6 -12.42 -26.60 -28.73
CA GLY A 6 -11.61 -27.80 -28.96
C GLY A 6 -10.15 -27.70 -28.45
N THR A 7 -9.70 -26.54 -27.97
CA THR A 7 -8.40 -26.42 -27.28
C THR A 7 -8.57 -26.56 -25.77
N VAL A 8 -7.49 -26.94 -25.08
CA VAL A 8 -7.48 -27.09 -23.60
C VAL A 8 -7.88 -25.79 -22.88
N THR A 9 -7.54 -24.64 -23.46
CA THR A 9 -7.79 -23.31 -22.89
C THR A 9 -9.06 -22.64 -23.40
N GLY A 10 -9.69 -23.18 -24.44
CA GLY A 10 -10.88 -22.59 -25.06
C GLY A 10 -12.20 -23.15 -24.56
N LEU A 11 -13.27 -22.86 -25.29
CA LEU A 11 -14.62 -23.25 -24.91
C LEU A 11 -14.78 -24.79 -24.88
N ALA A 12 -15.41 -25.31 -23.82
CA ALA A 12 -15.45 -26.75 -23.47
C ALA A 12 -14.08 -27.40 -23.19
N GLY A 13 -13.01 -26.61 -22.98
CA GLY A 13 -11.71 -27.08 -22.51
C GLY A 13 -11.66 -27.38 -21.00
N ALA A 14 -10.47 -27.71 -20.48
CA ALA A 14 -10.27 -28.29 -19.14
C ALA A 14 -10.84 -27.44 -17.97
N ASN A 15 -10.85 -26.11 -18.11
CA ASN A 15 -11.35 -25.18 -17.09
C ASN A 15 -12.71 -24.54 -17.44
N CYS A 16 -13.39 -25.06 -18.46
CA CYS A 16 -14.56 -24.44 -19.07
C CYS A 16 -15.78 -25.36 -18.92
N ARG A 17 -16.65 -25.09 -17.93
CA ARG A 17 -17.87 -25.90 -17.64
C ARG A 17 -19.08 -25.54 -18.53
N HIS A 18 -18.84 -25.00 -19.72
CA HIS A 18 -19.93 -24.66 -20.63
C HIS A 18 -20.46 -25.93 -21.30
N THR A 19 -21.78 -26.03 -21.40
CA THR A 19 -22.46 -27.13 -22.10
C THR A 19 -23.01 -26.62 -23.42
N MET A 20 -22.75 -27.36 -24.49
CA MET A 20 -23.35 -27.08 -25.79
C MET A 20 -24.77 -27.62 -25.83
N THR A 21 -25.73 -26.77 -26.17
CA THR A 21 -27.14 -27.16 -26.33
C THR A 21 -27.49 -27.04 -27.83
N PRO A 22 -28.14 -28.05 -28.44
CA PRO A 22 -28.50 -27.99 -29.85
C PRO A 22 -29.52 -26.88 -30.10
N TYR A 23 -29.36 -26.17 -31.22
CA TYR A 23 -30.34 -25.22 -31.71
C TYR A 23 -31.45 -25.96 -32.46
N VAL A 24 -32.70 -25.76 -32.04
CA VAL A 24 -33.88 -26.32 -32.70
C VAL A 24 -34.67 -25.18 -33.36
N PRO A 25 -34.78 -25.13 -34.70
CA PRO A 25 -35.56 -24.10 -35.39
C PRO A 25 -37.00 -24.03 -34.87
N GLY A 26 -37.48 -22.82 -34.60
CA GLY A 26 -38.84 -22.57 -34.10
C GLY A 26 -39.05 -22.77 -32.60
N LEU A 27 -38.15 -23.47 -31.90
CA LEU A 27 -38.22 -23.68 -30.43
C LEU A 27 -37.09 -22.97 -29.67
N SER A 28 -35.88 -22.98 -30.21
CA SER A 28 -34.72 -22.31 -29.61
C SER A 28 -34.63 -20.86 -30.09
N LYS A 29 -34.30 -19.95 -29.17
CA LYS A 29 -33.92 -18.58 -29.48
C LYS A 29 -32.41 -18.46 -29.38
N LEU A 30 -31.74 -18.07 -30.46
CA LEU A 30 -30.30 -17.80 -30.42
C LEU A 30 -30.05 -16.57 -29.54
N PRO A 31 -28.97 -16.59 -28.73
CA PRO A 31 -28.53 -15.38 -28.05
C PRO A 31 -28.15 -14.33 -29.09
N ARG A 32 -28.37 -13.07 -28.75
CA ARG A 32 -27.88 -11.96 -29.57
C ARG A 32 -26.36 -12.01 -29.66
N THR A 33 -25.84 -11.73 -30.84
CA THR A 33 -24.41 -11.77 -31.13
C THR A 33 -23.78 -10.37 -31.13
N ASP A 34 -24.59 -9.31 -31.12
CA ASP A 34 -24.16 -7.92 -31.07
C ASP A 34 -24.30 -7.36 -29.65
N PHE A 35 -23.32 -6.55 -29.24
CA PHE A 35 -23.25 -5.93 -27.90
C PHE A 35 -23.89 -4.52 -27.88
N SER A 36 -24.75 -4.21 -28.86
CA SER A 36 -25.18 -2.84 -29.17
C SER A 36 -26.10 -2.24 -28.09
N GLU A 37 -26.86 -3.06 -27.37
CA GLU A 37 -27.73 -2.62 -26.27
C GLU A 37 -26.93 -2.40 -24.98
N GLU A 38 -26.01 -3.30 -24.67
CA GLU A 38 -25.10 -3.19 -23.52
C GLU A 38 -24.13 -2.03 -23.68
N GLU A 39 -23.65 -1.77 -24.90
CA GLU A 39 -22.83 -0.61 -25.22
C GLU A 39 -23.56 0.70 -24.92
N LYS A 40 -24.86 0.79 -25.26
CA LYS A 40 -25.70 1.94 -24.88
C LYS A 40 -25.90 2.05 -23.37
N LEU A 41 -26.02 0.91 -22.68
CA LEU A 41 -26.26 0.86 -21.24
C LEU A 41 -25.00 1.25 -20.42
N PHE A 42 -23.84 0.72 -20.78
CA PHE A 42 -22.59 0.90 -20.04
C PHE A 42 -21.69 2.00 -20.61
N GLY A 43 -21.98 2.47 -21.84
CA GLY A 43 -21.17 3.42 -22.58
C GLY A 43 -19.76 2.89 -22.86
N LYS A 44 -19.64 1.59 -23.15
CA LYS A 44 -18.38 0.87 -23.34
C LYS A 44 -18.53 -0.16 -24.43
N THR A 45 -17.48 -0.35 -25.21
CA THR A 45 -17.37 -1.47 -26.15
C THR A 45 -17.38 -2.81 -25.39
N SER A 46 -17.64 -3.91 -26.10
CA SER A 46 -17.61 -5.25 -25.51
C SER A 46 -16.27 -5.58 -24.85
N GLU A 47 -15.16 -5.12 -25.43
CA GLU A 47 -13.82 -5.38 -24.91
C GLU A 47 -13.55 -4.59 -23.62
N GLU A 48 -13.84 -3.28 -23.62
CA GLU A 48 -13.71 -2.44 -22.42
C GLU A 48 -14.62 -2.92 -21.27
N TYR A 49 -15.83 -3.37 -21.59
CA TYR A 49 -16.73 -3.96 -20.61
C TYR A 49 -16.16 -5.25 -20.02
N TYR A 50 -15.61 -6.11 -20.87
CA TYR A 50 -14.97 -7.34 -20.44
C TYR A 50 -13.77 -7.06 -19.52
N GLU A 51 -12.86 -6.16 -19.92
CA GLU A 51 -11.72 -5.77 -19.09
C GLU A 51 -12.17 -5.18 -17.74
N ALA A 52 -13.16 -4.30 -17.75
CA ALA A 52 -13.66 -3.68 -16.53
C ALA A 52 -14.31 -4.71 -15.58
N THR A 53 -15.01 -5.71 -16.12
CA THR A 53 -15.55 -6.82 -15.31
C THR A 53 -14.47 -7.79 -14.81
N GLN A 54 -13.37 -7.96 -15.55
CA GLN A 54 -12.21 -8.74 -15.08
C GLN A 54 -11.52 -8.05 -13.90
N VAL A 55 -11.35 -6.73 -13.95
CA VAL A 55 -10.85 -5.94 -12.81
C VAL A 55 -11.81 -6.03 -11.63
N GLN A 56 -13.12 -5.90 -11.85
CA GLN A 56 -14.12 -6.09 -10.80
C GLN A 56 -13.99 -7.46 -10.10
N ARG A 57 -13.88 -8.55 -10.87
CA ARG A 57 -13.69 -9.91 -10.34
C ARG A 57 -12.41 -10.06 -9.52
N ARG A 58 -11.36 -9.32 -9.87
CA ARG A 58 -10.10 -9.28 -9.09
C ARG A 58 -10.31 -8.58 -7.74
N LEU A 59 -10.96 -7.42 -7.73
CA LEU A 59 -11.28 -6.71 -6.49
C LEU A 59 -12.21 -7.53 -5.58
N GLU A 60 -13.21 -8.20 -6.15
CA GLU A 60 -14.12 -9.11 -5.41
C GLU A 60 -13.38 -10.31 -4.80
N ARG A 61 -12.39 -10.87 -5.50
CA ARG A 61 -11.50 -11.92 -4.95
C ARG A 61 -10.71 -11.42 -3.75
N ASN A 62 -10.22 -10.18 -3.77
CA ASN A 62 -9.52 -9.58 -2.63
C ASN A 62 -10.43 -9.45 -1.41
N VAL A 63 -11.69 -9.01 -1.60
CA VAL A 63 -12.68 -8.98 -0.50
C VAL A 63 -12.89 -10.39 0.09
N ARG A 64 -13.02 -11.42 -0.75
CA ARG A 64 -13.14 -12.82 -0.29
C ARG A 64 -11.89 -13.30 0.46
N LYS A 65 -10.70 -12.91 0.02
CA LYS A 65 -9.43 -13.24 0.69
C LYS A 65 -9.45 -12.73 2.13
N TYR A 66 -9.75 -11.46 2.35
CA TYR A 66 -9.80 -10.87 3.70
C TYR A 66 -10.89 -11.49 4.56
N LYS A 67 -12.09 -11.75 4.01
CA LYS A 67 -13.15 -12.44 4.76
C LYS A 67 -12.73 -13.85 5.20
N ARG A 68 -12.05 -14.62 4.35
CA ARG A 68 -11.54 -15.94 4.74
C ARG A 68 -10.48 -15.84 5.83
N ARG A 69 -9.52 -14.91 5.67
CA ARG A 69 -8.45 -14.71 6.65
C ARG A 69 -8.99 -14.29 8.02
N ILE A 70 -9.93 -13.34 8.06
CA ILE A 70 -10.57 -12.91 9.31
C ILE A 70 -11.32 -14.06 9.97
N ALA A 71 -12.11 -14.84 9.22
CA ALA A 71 -12.88 -15.95 9.80
C ALA A 71 -11.95 -16.98 10.45
N LEU A 72 -10.92 -17.43 9.73
CA LEU A 72 -9.94 -18.41 10.23
C LEU A 72 -9.14 -17.86 11.42
N GLY A 73 -8.66 -16.62 11.33
CA GLY A 73 -7.88 -16.01 12.42
C GLY A 73 -8.69 -15.80 13.68
N GLN A 74 -9.99 -15.47 13.55
CA GLN A 74 -10.89 -15.36 14.69
C GLN A 74 -11.17 -16.70 15.37
N GLU A 75 -11.30 -17.78 14.60
CA GLU A 75 -11.41 -19.14 15.13
C GLU A 75 -10.16 -19.56 15.92
N GLN A 76 -8.99 -19.03 15.52
CA GLN A 76 -7.71 -19.23 16.19
C GLN A 76 -7.43 -18.23 17.34
N GLY A 77 -8.37 -17.32 17.64
CA GLY A 77 -8.22 -16.32 18.71
C GLY A 77 -7.23 -15.19 18.40
N LEU A 78 -6.85 -14.99 17.14
CA LEU A 78 -5.94 -13.91 16.72
C LEU A 78 -6.65 -12.54 16.62
N ASP A 79 -5.91 -11.45 16.86
CA ASP A 79 -6.42 -10.10 16.63
C ASP A 79 -6.45 -9.77 15.12
N MET A 80 -7.66 -9.73 14.57
CA MET A 80 -7.90 -9.44 13.15
C MET A 80 -8.26 -7.98 12.87
N THR A 81 -7.99 -7.05 13.80
CA THR A 81 -8.35 -5.63 13.66
C THR A 81 -7.79 -5.00 12.38
N GLY A 82 -6.50 -5.25 12.08
CA GLY A 82 -5.87 -4.77 10.86
C GLY A 82 -6.55 -5.30 9.59
N ASP A 83 -6.89 -6.59 9.58
CA ASP A 83 -7.55 -7.21 8.44
C ASP A 83 -9.00 -6.75 8.26
N ARG A 84 -9.70 -6.45 9.34
CA ARG A 84 -11.04 -5.84 9.29
C ARG A 84 -10.99 -4.41 8.76
N ALA A 85 -9.90 -3.68 8.99
CA ALA A 85 -9.67 -2.37 8.37
C ALA A 85 -9.43 -2.51 6.86
N ARG A 86 -8.55 -3.43 6.45
CA ARG A 86 -8.26 -3.76 5.04
C ARG A 86 -9.51 -4.24 4.30
N LEU A 87 -10.34 -5.09 4.92
CA LEU A 87 -11.63 -5.51 4.37
C LEU A 87 -12.52 -4.31 4.02
N GLY A 88 -12.57 -3.30 4.88
CA GLY A 88 -13.34 -2.07 4.64
C GLY A 88 -12.78 -1.23 3.49
N GLN A 89 -11.45 -1.18 3.32
CA GLN A 89 -10.81 -0.52 2.19
C GLN A 89 -11.09 -1.26 0.88
N ALA A 90 -10.92 -2.57 0.85
CA ALA A 90 -11.20 -3.42 -0.31
C ALA A 90 -12.67 -3.29 -0.77
N GLN A 91 -13.63 -3.30 0.17
CA GLN A 91 -15.06 -3.10 -0.13
C GLN A 91 -15.36 -1.70 -0.70
N LYS A 92 -14.66 -0.66 -0.22
CA LYS A 92 -14.78 0.70 -0.77
C LYS A 92 -14.24 0.76 -2.20
N ARG A 93 -13.16 0.05 -2.50
CA ARG A 93 -12.58 0.02 -3.85
C ARG A 93 -13.46 -0.70 -4.85
N VAL A 94 -14.04 -1.85 -4.51
CA VAL A 94 -15.05 -2.50 -5.36
C VAL A 94 -16.19 -1.50 -5.67
N ASN A 95 -16.69 -0.81 -4.65
CA ASN A 95 -17.75 0.18 -4.82
C ASN A 95 -17.33 1.37 -5.70
N ALA A 96 -16.13 1.91 -5.49
CA ALA A 96 -15.61 3.01 -6.30
C ALA A 96 -15.42 2.60 -7.76
N TRP A 97 -14.84 1.41 -8.01
CA TRP A 97 -14.66 0.84 -9.35
C TRP A 97 -15.99 0.63 -10.07
N CYS A 98 -16.97 0.03 -9.37
CA CYS A 98 -18.31 -0.18 -9.91
C CYS A 98 -18.96 1.16 -10.29
N LYS A 99 -18.85 2.18 -9.43
CA LYS A 99 -19.38 3.52 -9.70
C LYS A 99 -18.70 4.20 -10.89
N GLN A 100 -17.37 4.14 -10.95
CA GLN A 100 -16.58 4.75 -12.03
C GLN A 100 -16.90 4.10 -13.38
N ASN A 101 -17.03 2.78 -13.41
CA ASN A 101 -17.25 2.03 -14.64
C ASN A 101 -18.73 1.79 -14.97
N LYS A 102 -19.66 2.31 -14.16
CA LYS A 102 -21.11 2.07 -14.27
C LYS A 102 -21.48 0.57 -14.21
N LEU A 103 -20.69 -0.23 -13.49
CA LEU A 103 -20.91 -1.66 -13.33
C LEU A 103 -21.75 -1.96 -12.07
N PRO A 104 -22.64 -2.97 -12.11
CA PRO A 104 -23.33 -3.42 -10.92
C PRO A 104 -22.37 -4.19 -10.00
N ARG A 105 -22.41 -3.86 -8.71
CA ARG A 105 -21.63 -4.55 -7.70
C ARG A 105 -22.22 -5.93 -7.39
N GLN A 106 -21.40 -6.99 -7.43
CA GLN A 106 -21.86 -8.35 -7.18
C GLN A 106 -21.49 -8.86 -5.78
N TYR A 107 -22.37 -8.63 -4.81
CA TYR A 107 -22.15 -9.01 -3.41
C TYR A 107 -21.96 -10.51 -3.19
N GLU A 108 -22.59 -11.36 -4.01
CA GLU A 108 -22.43 -12.82 -3.93
C GLU A 108 -20.98 -13.24 -4.20
N ARG A 109 -20.30 -12.57 -5.13
CA ARG A 109 -18.89 -12.84 -5.46
C ARG A 109 -17.92 -12.37 -4.38
N GLU A 110 -18.38 -11.58 -3.41
CA GLU A 110 -17.59 -11.14 -2.26
C GLU A 110 -17.72 -12.06 -1.05
N LYS A 111 -18.60 -13.07 -1.06
CA LYS A 111 -18.79 -13.98 0.09
C LYS A 111 -17.64 -14.99 0.20
N ALA A 112 -17.14 -15.17 1.41
CA ALA A 112 -16.23 -16.28 1.71
C ALA A 112 -17.05 -17.57 1.80
N TYR A 113 -16.65 -18.61 1.06
CA TYR A 113 -17.26 -19.94 1.18
C TYR A 113 -16.73 -20.67 2.42
N GLY A 114 -17.55 -21.53 3.02
CA GLY A 114 -17.13 -22.37 4.16
C GLY A 114 -17.00 -21.64 5.50
N VAL A 115 -17.55 -20.44 5.67
CA VAL A 115 -17.54 -19.70 6.95
C VAL A 115 -18.94 -19.62 7.54
N ALA A 116 -19.08 -19.82 8.84
CA ALA A 116 -20.38 -19.79 9.54
C ALA A 116 -21.04 -18.40 9.49
N LYS A 117 -20.24 -17.33 9.59
CA LYS A 117 -20.71 -15.95 9.54
C LYS A 117 -19.75 -15.09 8.72
N GLN A 118 -20.30 -14.31 7.77
CA GLN A 118 -19.48 -13.41 6.96
C GLN A 118 -18.86 -12.31 7.83
N PRO A 119 -17.52 -12.17 7.87
CA PRO A 119 -16.88 -11.12 8.63
C PRO A 119 -17.25 -9.74 8.11
N ARG A 120 -17.34 -8.78 9.02
CA ARG A 120 -17.64 -7.37 8.72
C ARG A 120 -16.40 -6.52 8.91
N ALA A 121 -16.24 -5.55 8.01
CA ALA A 121 -15.27 -4.48 8.19
C ALA A 121 -15.51 -3.72 9.50
N LEU A 122 -14.49 -3.00 9.97
CA LEU A 122 -14.66 -2.10 11.11
C LEU A 122 -15.74 -1.05 10.77
N GLY A 123 -16.74 -0.94 11.64
CA GLY A 123 -17.76 0.09 11.50
C GLY A 123 -17.15 1.48 11.66
N LYS A 124 -17.81 2.51 11.08
CA LYS A 124 -17.53 3.88 11.52
C LYS A 124 -17.90 3.94 13.01
N LEU A 125 -17.03 4.48 13.87
CA LEU A 125 -17.46 4.90 15.20
C LEU A 125 -18.70 5.77 14.99
N GLN A 126 -19.82 5.34 15.55
CA GLN A 126 -21.07 6.07 15.48
C GLN A 126 -20.83 7.40 16.21
N ARG A 127 -20.55 8.47 15.44
CA ARG A 127 -20.73 9.82 15.97
C ARG A 127 -22.23 9.99 16.02
N ASP A 128 -22.79 9.97 17.21
CA ASP A 128 -24.22 10.20 17.43
C ASP A 128 -24.67 11.44 16.65
N ILE A 129 -25.53 11.20 15.67
CA ILE A 129 -26.19 12.23 14.88
C ILE A 129 -27.47 12.57 15.64
N THR A 130 -27.41 13.54 16.54
CA THR A 130 -28.62 14.22 17.03
C THR A 130 -28.36 15.71 17.23
N TYR A 131 -29.24 16.51 16.61
CA TYR A 131 -29.45 17.96 16.73
C TYR A 131 -28.54 18.92 15.93
N ARG A 132 -29.14 19.63 14.94
CA ARG A 132 -28.61 20.88 14.39
C ARG A 132 -28.89 21.98 15.40
N GLU A 133 -27.95 22.20 16.32
CA GLU A 133 -27.95 23.43 17.13
C GLU A 133 -27.69 24.64 16.23
N SER A 134 -28.43 25.72 16.43
CA SER A 134 -28.14 26.99 15.77
C SER A 134 -26.79 27.53 16.25
N GLY A 135 -26.07 28.26 15.38
CA GLY A 135 -24.69 28.69 15.66
C GLY A 135 -24.53 29.55 16.92
N SER A 136 -25.61 30.18 17.41
CA SER A 136 -25.64 30.97 18.64
C SER A 136 -25.75 30.10 19.90
N GLU A 137 -26.57 29.04 19.86
CA GLU A 137 -26.74 28.08 20.95
C GLU A 137 -25.46 27.29 21.18
N ARG A 138 -24.80 26.88 20.09
CA ARG A 138 -23.50 26.19 20.15
C ARG A 138 -22.44 27.02 20.87
N ARG A 139 -22.39 28.34 20.63
CA ARG A 139 -21.45 29.26 21.29
C ARG A 139 -21.77 29.44 22.78
N LYS A 140 -23.05 29.61 23.14
CA LYS A 140 -23.47 29.70 24.55
C LYS A 140 -23.16 28.41 25.32
N ARG A 141 -23.39 27.25 24.70
CA ARG A 141 -23.11 25.94 25.30
C ARG A 141 -21.62 25.68 25.47
N LEU A 142 -20.79 26.03 24.48
CA LEU A 142 -19.33 25.92 24.57
C LEU A 142 -18.78 26.81 25.68
N ALA A 143 -19.22 28.07 25.76
CA ALA A 143 -18.83 28.99 26.83
C ALA A 143 -19.30 28.51 28.22
N ALA A 144 -20.49 27.91 28.31
CA ALA A 144 -20.99 27.34 29.56
C ALA A 144 -20.23 26.06 29.99
N ASN A 145 -19.88 25.19 29.03
CA ASN A 145 -19.08 23.98 29.30
C ASN A 145 -17.63 24.31 29.65
N GLU A 146 -17.07 25.37 29.08
CA GLU A 146 -15.73 25.85 29.40
C GLU A 146 -15.67 26.43 30.81
N LYS A 147 -16.71 27.19 31.21
CA LYS A 147 -16.88 27.62 32.61
C LYS A 147 -17.09 26.45 33.56
N LYS A 148 -17.89 25.44 33.19
CA LYS A 148 -18.14 24.25 34.02
C LYS A 148 -16.90 23.35 34.16
N LYS A 149 -16.05 23.27 33.13
CA LYS A 149 -14.75 22.59 33.18
C LYS A 149 -13.74 23.27 34.10
N LEU A 150 -13.82 24.59 34.25
CA LEU A 150 -12.96 25.35 35.17
C LEU A 150 -13.41 25.24 36.62
N THR A 151 -14.67 24.90 36.88
CA THR A 151 -15.26 24.90 38.23
C THR A 151 -15.54 23.52 38.80
N ASP A 152 -15.35 22.43 38.04
CA ASP A 152 -15.54 21.05 38.50
C ASP A 152 -14.28 20.50 39.21
N PRO A 153 -14.33 20.21 40.53
CA PRO A 153 -13.18 19.72 41.29
C PRO A 153 -12.66 18.35 40.82
N GLN A 154 -13.47 17.54 40.12
CA GLN A 154 -13.07 16.20 39.65
C GLN A 154 -12.29 16.23 38.32
N HIS A 155 -12.32 17.33 37.58
CA HIS A 155 -11.59 17.44 36.31
C HIS A 155 -10.06 17.60 36.51
N ALA A 156 -9.62 17.93 37.73
CA ALA A 156 -8.22 18.07 38.12
C ALA A 156 -7.51 16.72 38.35
N THR A 157 -8.25 15.62 38.59
CA THR A 157 -7.66 14.31 38.92
C THR A 157 -7.47 13.39 37.71
N ASP A 158 -8.26 13.55 36.65
CA ASP A 158 -8.17 12.69 35.46
C ASP A 158 -7.12 13.16 34.43
N ASN A 159 -6.81 14.47 34.41
CA ASN A 159 -5.84 15.04 33.46
C ASN A 159 -4.37 14.92 33.94
N LYS A 160 -4.13 14.39 35.15
CA LYS A 160 -2.79 14.12 35.67
C LYS A 160 -2.23 12.73 35.29
N ARG A 161 -3.01 11.83 34.66
CA ARG A 161 -2.58 10.45 34.35
C ARG A 161 -2.23 10.15 32.88
N ARG A 162 -2.25 11.13 31.96
CA ARG A 162 -2.23 10.81 30.51
C ARG A 162 -1.41 11.68 29.51
N PRO A 163 -0.39 12.46 29.91
CA PRO A 163 0.67 12.89 28.99
C PRO A 163 1.86 11.91 28.96
N GLU A 164 2.13 11.26 30.09
CA GLU A 164 3.39 10.55 30.38
C GLU A 164 3.55 9.26 29.56
N ASN A 165 2.44 8.57 29.25
CA ASN A 165 2.47 7.28 28.55
C ASN A 165 2.59 7.36 27.02
N ARG A 166 2.35 8.52 26.37
CA ARG A 166 2.51 8.64 24.89
C ARG A 166 3.97 8.72 24.45
N GLY A 167 4.85 9.23 25.32
CA GLY A 167 6.29 9.17 25.08
C GLY A 167 6.82 7.74 25.18
N LEU A 168 6.25 6.95 26.10
CA LEU A 168 6.62 5.55 26.33
C LEU A 168 6.21 4.62 25.18
N GLU A 169 5.09 4.89 24.49
CA GLU A 169 4.64 4.08 23.33
C GLU A 169 5.68 4.05 22.20
N TYR A 170 6.19 5.21 21.78
CA TYR A 170 7.22 5.28 20.74
C TYR A 170 8.61 4.86 21.23
N GLN A 171 8.89 5.02 22.52
CA GLN A 171 10.12 4.48 23.10
C GLN A 171 10.21 2.96 22.98
N ARG A 172 9.07 2.27 22.89
CA ARG A 172 9.02 0.81 22.69
C ARG A 172 8.87 0.43 21.22
N ASP A 173 7.94 1.08 20.51
CA ASP A 173 7.53 0.66 19.18
C ASP A 173 8.37 1.27 18.04
N CYS A 174 9.23 2.25 18.35
CA CYS A 174 10.11 2.91 17.40
C CYS A 174 11.57 2.96 17.89
N ALA A 175 11.96 2.10 18.83
CA ALA A 175 13.35 1.96 19.22
C ALA A 175 14.16 1.31 18.10
N VAL A 176 15.38 1.81 17.89
CA VAL A 176 16.30 1.25 16.90
C VAL A 176 17.05 0.06 17.49
N ASP A 177 17.11 -1.02 16.72
CA ASP A 177 17.92 -2.20 16.96
C ASP A 177 19.36 -1.94 16.48
N PHE A 178 20.13 -1.22 17.30
CA PHE A 178 21.52 -0.88 16.98
C PHE A 178 22.42 -2.12 16.85
N ASP A 179 22.14 -3.20 17.56
CA ASP A 179 22.93 -4.44 17.46
C ASP A 179 22.86 -5.03 16.05
N LYS A 180 21.67 -5.01 15.42
CA LYS A 180 21.53 -5.39 14.01
C LYS A 180 22.15 -4.37 13.07
N VAL A 181 21.87 -3.08 13.29
CA VAL A 181 22.33 -2.00 12.39
C VAL A 181 23.85 -1.93 12.35
N ASP A 182 24.54 -2.07 13.49
CA ASP A 182 26.00 -2.01 13.59
C ASP A 182 26.68 -3.33 13.20
N SER A 183 25.91 -4.36 12.84
CA SER A 183 26.45 -5.66 12.44
C SER A 183 27.18 -5.60 11.09
N LYS A 184 28.22 -6.43 10.93
CA LYS A 184 28.90 -6.61 9.63
C LYS A 184 27.93 -7.11 8.54
N GLY A 185 26.89 -7.84 8.93
CA GLY A 185 25.87 -8.35 8.02
C GLY A 185 25.10 -7.23 7.33
N TYR A 186 24.77 -6.17 8.07
CA TYR A 186 24.01 -5.03 7.56
C TYR A 186 24.77 -4.29 6.44
N LEU A 187 26.04 -3.95 6.67
CA LEU A 187 26.87 -3.31 5.64
C LEU A 187 27.08 -4.22 4.43
N ASN A 188 27.26 -5.52 4.65
CA ASN A 188 27.40 -6.48 3.56
C ASN A 188 26.13 -6.59 2.71
N ALA A 189 24.95 -6.47 3.31
CA ALA A 189 23.68 -6.42 2.58
C ALA A 189 23.63 -5.21 1.64
N LEU A 190 23.99 -4.01 2.12
CA LEU A 190 24.08 -2.79 1.30
C LEU A 190 25.09 -2.91 0.15
N ARG A 191 26.24 -3.54 0.38
CA ARG A 191 27.27 -3.76 -0.67
C ARG A 191 26.81 -4.74 -1.75
N LYS A 192 25.92 -5.67 -1.41
CA LYS A 192 25.36 -6.66 -2.35
C LYS A 192 24.16 -6.13 -3.13
N ALA A 193 23.51 -5.08 -2.65
CA ALA A 193 22.41 -4.44 -3.36
C ALA A 193 22.84 -4.02 -4.78
N ARG A 194 21.90 -4.08 -5.72
CA ARG A 194 22.13 -3.82 -7.14
C ARG A 194 21.13 -2.81 -7.64
N ILE A 195 21.59 -1.81 -8.38
CA ILE A 195 20.72 -0.94 -9.17
C ILE A 195 21.10 -1.20 -10.61
N GLU A 196 20.16 -1.80 -11.34
CA GLU A 196 20.26 -1.91 -12.78
C GLU A 196 19.90 -0.53 -13.34
N ALA A 197 20.89 0.36 -13.42
CA ALA A 197 20.79 1.56 -14.24
C ALA A 197 21.43 1.26 -15.59
N ASP A 198 20.85 1.81 -16.67
CA ASP A 198 21.30 1.75 -18.07
C ASP A 198 22.73 2.30 -18.27
N GLY A 199 23.75 1.62 -17.71
CA GLY A 199 25.13 2.10 -17.71
C GLY A 199 26.00 1.75 -16.49
N GLY A 200 25.48 1.02 -15.48
CA GLY A 200 26.34 0.31 -14.52
C GLY A 200 26.78 1.05 -13.24
N ALA A 201 26.08 2.11 -12.80
CA ALA A 201 26.34 2.70 -11.48
C ALA A 201 25.84 1.78 -10.35
N GLN A 202 26.76 1.10 -9.65
CA GLN A 202 26.43 0.20 -8.55
C GLN A 202 26.42 0.94 -7.20
N ILE A 203 25.56 0.50 -6.28
CA ILE A 203 25.56 0.96 -4.88
C ILE A 203 26.90 0.67 -4.20
N SER A 204 27.58 -0.40 -4.62
CA SER A 204 28.82 -0.89 -4.00
C SER A 204 29.85 0.21 -3.76
N SER A 205 29.96 1.19 -4.66
CA SER A 205 30.89 2.31 -4.53
C SER A 205 30.46 3.39 -3.52
N MET A 206 29.16 3.52 -3.25
CA MET A 206 28.59 4.45 -2.27
C MET A 206 28.12 3.76 -0.97
N ALA A 207 28.22 2.43 -0.88
CA ALA A 207 27.62 1.63 0.19
C ALA A 207 28.06 2.09 1.59
N ASP A 208 29.35 2.41 1.77
CA ASP A 208 29.86 2.90 3.05
C ASP A 208 29.28 4.29 3.40
N THR A 209 29.16 5.19 2.41
CA THR A 209 28.55 6.51 2.62
C THR A 209 27.07 6.40 2.99
N ILE A 210 26.34 5.54 2.28
CA ILE A 210 24.92 5.28 2.54
C ILE A 210 24.77 4.63 3.93
N TYR A 211 25.64 3.70 4.30
CA TYR A 211 25.62 3.06 5.61
C TYR A 211 25.88 4.03 6.77
N GLU A 212 26.82 4.96 6.62
CA GLU A 212 27.02 6.01 7.63
C GLU A 212 25.80 6.94 7.76
N ASP A 213 25.12 7.21 6.65
CA ASP A 213 23.88 7.99 6.66
C ASP A 213 22.68 7.21 7.22
N VAL A 214 22.59 5.89 7.00
CA VAL A 214 21.63 5.02 7.69
C VAL A 214 21.81 5.15 9.20
N LYS A 215 23.03 4.96 9.70
CA LYS A 215 23.33 5.11 11.13
C LYS A 215 22.97 6.50 11.64
N ARG A 216 23.23 7.55 10.84
CA ARG A 216 22.87 8.93 11.19
C ARG A 216 21.36 9.12 11.30
N ILE A 217 20.59 8.66 10.32
CA ILE A 217 19.12 8.78 10.32
C ILE A 217 18.56 8.03 11.51
N LEU A 218 18.89 6.74 11.65
CA LEU A 218 18.36 5.88 12.71
C LEU A 218 18.72 6.41 14.10
N LYS A 219 19.96 6.87 14.32
CA LYS A 219 20.34 7.51 15.58
C LYS A 219 19.56 8.79 15.86
N ALA A 220 19.29 9.59 14.83
CA ALA A 220 18.54 10.84 14.99
C ALA A 220 17.03 10.62 15.18
N THR A 221 16.50 9.47 14.75
CA THR A 221 15.08 9.13 14.82
C THR A 221 14.77 8.08 15.89
N ASP A 222 15.77 7.57 16.63
CA ASP A 222 15.58 6.55 17.68
C ASP A 222 14.45 6.94 18.64
N LYS A 223 13.52 6.00 18.87
CA LYS A 223 12.36 6.17 19.76
C LYS A 223 11.40 7.28 19.33
N THR A 224 11.45 7.69 18.06
CA THR A 224 10.55 8.69 17.49
C THR A 224 9.79 8.15 16.28
N PRO A 225 8.57 8.64 16.03
CA PRO A 225 7.79 8.28 14.84
C PRO A 225 8.15 9.14 13.62
N TYR A 226 9.33 9.78 13.59
CA TYR A 226 9.69 10.73 12.54
C TYR A 226 10.58 10.09 11.48
N GLU A 227 10.44 10.60 10.27
CA GLU A 227 11.18 10.13 9.11
C GLU A 227 12.09 11.22 8.57
N GLN A 228 13.21 10.78 7.99
CA GLN A 228 14.16 11.62 7.28
C GLN A 228 14.41 11.02 5.90
N LEU A 229 14.80 11.86 4.94
CA LEU A 229 14.97 11.47 3.55
C LEU A 229 16.27 12.03 3.00
N PHE A 230 17.10 11.19 2.42
CA PHE A 230 18.39 11.51 1.85
C PHE A 230 18.37 11.14 0.37
N TYR A 231 19.10 11.89 -0.45
CA TYR A 231 19.23 11.65 -1.89
C TYR A 231 20.70 11.57 -2.29
N TYR A 232 21.03 10.57 -3.10
CA TYR A 232 22.37 10.29 -3.59
C TYR A 232 22.38 10.31 -5.11
N ASP A 233 23.46 10.86 -5.63
CA ASP A 233 23.84 10.79 -7.02
C ASP A 233 24.92 9.71 -7.12
N LEU A 234 24.54 8.56 -7.68
CA LEU A 234 25.45 7.43 -7.84
C LEU A 234 26.41 7.62 -9.00
N THR A 235 26.08 8.48 -9.98
CA THR A 235 27.01 8.80 -11.06
C THR A 235 28.13 9.69 -10.54
N ALA A 236 27.78 10.75 -9.81
CA ALA A 236 28.74 11.69 -9.22
C ALA A 236 29.27 11.26 -7.84
N GLN A 237 28.88 10.08 -7.34
CA GLN A 237 29.34 9.49 -6.08
C GLN A 237 29.18 10.41 -4.86
N LYS A 238 28.05 11.12 -4.76
CA LYS A 238 27.83 12.13 -3.71
C LYS A 238 26.41 12.13 -3.16
N ARG A 239 26.25 12.57 -1.92
CA ARG A 239 24.92 12.96 -1.39
C ARG A 239 24.52 14.33 -1.95
N ILE A 240 23.39 14.39 -2.64
CA ILE A 240 22.84 15.61 -3.27
C ILE A 240 22.20 16.51 -2.22
N THR A 241 21.30 15.94 -1.42
CA THR A 241 20.48 16.69 -0.46
C THR A 241 19.85 15.78 0.59
N SER A 242 19.27 16.38 1.63
CA SER A 242 18.52 15.69 2.66
C SER A 242 17.37 16.54 3.19
N VAL A 243 16.41 15.86 3.82
CA VAL A 243 15.25 16.38 4.53
C VAL A 243 15.31 15.79 5.93
N VAL A 244 15.59 16.64 6.91
CA VAL A 244 15.77 16.25 8.31
C VAL A 244 14.92 17.14 9.22
N GLY A 245 14.56 16.64 10.41
CA GLY A 245 13.89 17.44 11.44
C GLY A 245 12.42 17.79 11.16
N GLN A 246 11.79 17.19 10.14
CA GLN A 246 10.33 17.32 9.99
C GLN A 246 9.61 16.62 11.15
N LYS A 247 8.52 17.24 11.60
CA LYS A 247 7.69 16.73 12.72
C LYS A 247 6.42 16.01 12.23
N THR A 248 6.37 15.65 10.95
CA THR A 248 5.33 14.80 10.39
C THR A 248 5.58 13.38 10.85
N LYS A 249 4.60 12.75 11.48
CA LYS A 249 4.73 11.36 11.92
C LYS A 249 4.56 10.42 10.74
N PHE A 250 5.43 9.42 10.63
CA PHE A 250 5.39 8.37 9.61
C PHE A 250 5.28 8.94 8.19
N GLY A 251 6.09 9.96 7.92
CA GLY A 251 6.14 10.56 6.61
C GLY A 251 7.14 11.71 6.54
N VAL A 252 7.77 11.83 5.39
CA VAL A 252 8.72 12.90 5.06
C VAL A 252 8.44 13.40 3.65
N THR A 253 8.37 14.72 3.49
CA THR A 253 8.07 15.34 2.19
C THR A 253 9.20 16.29 1.78
N PRO A 254 9.86 16.10 0.63
CA PRO A 254 10.89 17.01 0.17
C PRO A 254 10.31 18.37 -0.23
N GLY A 255 11.00 19.44 0.16
CA GLY A 255 10.68 20.81 -0.23
C GLY A 255 11.13 21.13 -1.66
N ALA A 256 10.75 22.31 -2.16
CA ALA A 256 11.07 22.75 -3.51
C ALA A 256 12.59 22.77 -3.80
N LYS A 257 13.41 23.19 -2.82
CA LYS A 257 14.88 23.21 -2.95
C LYS A 257 15.46 21.82 -3.14
N GLN A 258 14.99 20.84 -2.37
CA GLN A 258 15.44 19.45 -2.49
C GLN A 258 15.03 18.85 -3.84
N LYS A 259 13.76 19.03 -4.22
CA LYS A 259 13.25 18.57 -5.52
C LYS A 259 14.03 19.16 -6.69
N LYS A 260 14.36 20.46 -6.64
CA LYS A 260 15.16 21.11 -7.66
C LYS A 260 16.52 20.45 -7.84
N LYS A 261 17.24 20.19 -6.75
CA LYS A 261 18.56 19.54 -6.82
C LYS A 261 18.51 18.11 -7.36
N VAL A 262 17.47 17.36 -7.02
CA VAL A 262 17.24 16.01 -7.55
C VAL A 262 16.96 16.08 -9.04
N GLN A 263 16.09 17.00 -9.46
CA GLN A 263 15.74 17.21 -10.85
C GLN A 263 16.94 17.64 -11.70
N GLU A 264 17.77 18.56 -11.19
CA GLU A 264 19.02 18.99 -11.85
C GLU A 264 19.95 17.79 -12.14
N ALA A 265 20.16 16.91 -11.16
CA ALA A 265 20.98 15.70 -11.37
C ALA A 265 20.36 14.72 -12.38
N LEU A 266 19.04 14.56 -12.38
CA LEU A 266 18.35 13.70 -13.34
C LEU A 266 18.40 14.26 -14.77
N GLU A 267 18.33 15.58 -14.93
CA GLU A 267 18.47 16.27 -16.22
C GLU A 267 19.89 16.15 -16.79
N GLU A 268 20.90 16.04 -15.92
CA GLU A 268 22.29 15.69 -16.29
C GLU A 268 22.46 14.20 -16.65
N GLY A 269 21.40 13.40 -16.56
CA GLY A 269 21.43 11.97 -16.86
C GLY A 269 22.03 11.11 -15.74
N HIS A 270 22.13 11.65 -14.52
CA HIS A 270 22.70 10.93 -13.39
C HIS A 270 21.71 9.95 -12.77
N VAL A 271 22.24 8.89 -12.16
CA VAL A 271 21.46 7.89 -11.44
C VAL A 271 21.22 8.37 -10.01
N VAL A 272 19.98 8.71 -9.69
CA VAL A 272 19.59 9.22 -8.36
C VAL A 272 18.80 8.19 -7.57
N VAL A 273 19.20 7.98 -6.32
CA VAL A 273 18.49 7.13 -5.35
C VAL A 273 18.20 7.84 -4.05
N SER A 274 17.12 7.42 -3.37
CA SER A 274 16.77 7.90 -2.04
C SER A 274 17.08 6.89 -0.95
N LEU A 275 17.23 7.39 0.28
CA LEU A 275 17.19 6.63 1.52
C LEU A 275 16.22 7.32 2.47
N HIS A 276 15.27 6.59 3.04
CA HIS A 276 14.50 7.08 4.18
C HIS A 276 14.30 6.00 5.24
N ASN A 277 13.95 6.39 6.46
CA ASN A 277 13.68 5.44 7.53
C ASN A 277 12.19 5.18 7.73
N HIS A 278 11.84 3.96 8.13
CA HIS A 278 10.52 3.61 8.62
C HIS A 278 10.60 3.27 10.13
N PRO A 279 9.98 4.07 11.01
CA PRO A 279 10.06 3.86 12.46
C PRO A 279 9.52 2.51 12.95
N LYS A 280 8.69 1.85 12.13
CA LYS A 280 8.11 0.53 12.43
C LYS A 280 8.73 -0.63 11.65
N GLY A 281 9.81 -0.40 10.89
CA GLY A 281 10.46 -1.45 10.11
C GLY A 281 9.65 -1.99 8.93
N SER A 282 8.60 -1.29 8.52
CA SER A 282 7.76 -1.73 7.40
C SER A 282 8.49 -1.59 6.05
N PRO A 283 8.16 -2.43 5.06
CA PRO A 283 8.58 -2.22 3.68
C PRO A 283 8.07 -0.89 3.10
N PRO A 284 8.57 -0.43 1.93
CA PRO A 284 8.10 0.79 1.28
C PRO A 284 6.60 0.76 1.06
N SER A 285 5.89 1.80 1.50
CA SER A 285 4.48 1.94 1.14
C SER A 285 4.35 2.28 -0.35
N ALA A 286 3.16 2.07 -0.89
CA ALA A 286 2.89 2.46 -2.26
C ALA A 286 3.00 3.99 -2.48
N ALA A 287 2.85 4.79 -1.42
CA ALA A 287 3.04 6.24 -1.49
C ALA A 287 4.51 6.61 -1.63
N ASP A 288 5.41 5.89 -0.96
CA ASP A 288 6.86 6.11 -1.05
C ASP A 288 7.35 5.90 -2.47
N ILE A 289 6.96 4.76 -3.06
CA ILE A 289 7.35 4.40 -4.43
C ILE A 289 6.77 5.38 -5.45
N ARG A 290 5.48 5.75 -5.32
CA ARG A 290 4.88 6.76 -6.20
C ARG A 290 5.58 8.10 -6.08
N SER A 291 5.97 8.50 -4.87
CA SER A 291 6.73 9.73 -4.67
C SER A 291 8.08 9.64 -5.36
N GLY A 292 8.79 8.52 -5.22
CA GLY A 292 10.07 8.29 -5.90
C GLY A 292 9.95 8.38 -7.42
N ILE A 293 9.00 7.65 -8.00
CA ILE A 293 8.72 7.66 -9.45
C ILE A 293 8.37 9.08 -9.93
N ALA A 294 7.52 9.80 -9.18
CA ALA A 294 7.14 11.17 -9.53
C ALA A 294 8.30 12.16 -9.45
N ASN A 295 9.36 11.84 -8.69
CA ASN A 295 10.60 12.60 -8.62
C ASN A 295 11.68 12.03 -9.56
N GLY A 296 11.32 11.17 -10.52
CA GLY A 296 12.22 10.63 -11.54
C GLY A 296 13.19 9.54 -11.07
N GLN A 297 12.99 9.00 -9.87
CA GLN A 297 13.85 7.98 -9.29
C GLN A 297 13.46 6.59 -9.78
N THR A 298 14.45 5.76 -10.11
CA THR A 298 14.27 4.36 -10.52
C THR A 298 14.53 3.39 -9.38
N SER A 299 15.12 3.82 -8.26
CA SER A 299 15.34 2.97 -7.08
C SER A 299 15.44 3.79 -5.79
N GLY A 300 15.24 3.14 -4.64
CA GLY A 300 15.42 3.73 -3.33
C GLY A 300 15.51 2.70 -2.21
N PHE A 301 16.06 3.13 -1.07
CA PHE A 301 16.28 2.33 0.14
C PHE A 301 15.40 2.78 1.29
N ILE A 302 14.96 1.82 2.07
CA ILE A 302 14.19 2.03 3.28
C ILE A 302 14.90 1.32 4.42
N CYS A 303 15.36 2.05 5.42
CA CYS A 303 15.92 1.47 6.64
C CYS A 303 14.90 1.45 7.78
N GLY A 304 14.62 0.27 8.30
CA GLY A 304 13.76 0.06 9.46
C GLY A 304 14.48 0.32 10.78
N HIS A 305 13.75 0.81 11.78
CA HIS A 305 14.29 0.86 13.14
C HIS A 305 14.55 -0.55 13.70
N ASP A 306 13.85 -1.58 13.23
CA ASP A 306 14.06 -2.99 13.60
C ASP A 306 15.33 -3.61 12.98
N GLY A 307 16.14 -2.80 12.28
CA GLY A 307 17.32 -3.23 11.55
C GLY A 307 17.02 -3.80 10.17
N SER A 308 15.78 -3.80 9.70
CA SER A 308 15.49 -4.20 8.32
C SER A 308 16.03 -3.18 7.32
N ILE A 309 16.42 -3.64 6.13
CA ILE A 309 16.64 -2.74 5.00
C ILE A 309 16.00 -3.30 3.74
N TYR A 310 15.22 -2.46 3.07
CA TYR A 310 14.55 -2.79 1.82
C TYR A 310 15.10 -1.94 0.69
N GLN A 311 15.16 -2.51 -0.50
CA GLN A 311 15.38 -1.78 -1.74
C GLN A 311 14.13 -1.93 -2.60
N TYR A 312 13.67 -0.85 -3.23
CA TYR A 312 12.75 -0.96 -4.36
C TYR A 312 13.44 -0.56 -5.66
N THR A 313 13.04 -1.18 -6.76
CA THR A 313 13.55 -0.91 -8.11
C THR A 313 12.38 -0.87 -9.09
N VAL A 314 12.27 0.21 -9.85
CA VAL A 314 11.28 0.39 -10.89
C VAL A 314 11.83 -0.21 -12.18
N VAL A 315 11.20 -1.29 -12.65
CA VAL A 315 11.70 -2.08 -13.78
C VAL A 315 10.94 -1.77 -15.06
N HIS A 316 9.63 -1.56 -14.96
CA HIS A 316 8.80 -1.18 -16.11
C HIS A 316 7.53 -0.45 -15.68
N LYS A 317 6.71 -0.02 -16.64
CA LYS A 317 5.39 0.55 -16.33
C LYS A 317 4.47 -0.56 -15.80
N PRO A 318 3.62 -0.29 -14.79
CA PRO A 318 2.71 -1.29 -14.27
C PRO A 318 1.82 -1.91 -15.37
N ILE A 319 1.55 -3.21 -15.28
CA ILE A 319 0.68 -3.92 -16.21
C ILE A 319 -0.76 -3.39 -16.01
N ALA A 320 -1.54 -3.29 -17.09
CA ALA A 320 -2.93 -2.84 -17.04
C ALA A 320 -3.74 -3.57 -15.95
N GLY A 321 -4.38 -2.79 -15.07
CA GLY A 321 -5.14 -3.32 -13.93
C GLY A 321 -4.33 -3.64 -12.67
N TYR A 322 -3.01 -3.38 -12.66
CA TYR A 322 -2.16 -3.41 -11.49
C TYR A 322 -1.55 -2.02 -11.30
N ASP A 323 -2.06 -1.24 -10.36
CA ASP A 323 -1.46 0.03 -9.98
C ASP A 323 -1.01 0.00 -8.52
N LEU A 324 -0.13 0.92 -8.15
CA LEU A 324 0.33 1.10 -6.77
C LEU A 324 -0.80 1.59 -5.83
N SER A 325 -2.05 1.70 -6.29
CA SER A 325 -3.22 1.95 -5.43
C SER A 325 -3.94 0.66 -5.03
N ASP A 326 -3.44 -0.51 -5.42
CA ASP A 326 -4.05 -1.82 -5.18
C ASP A 326 -3.75 -2.41 -3.79
N ASP A 327 -4.73 -3.03 -3.12
CA ASP A 327 -4.55 -3.65 -1.80
C ASP A 327 -3.74 -4.94 -1.90
N SER A 328 -3.65 -5.52 -3.10
CA SER A 328 -2.77 -6.66 -3.35
C SER A 328 -1.29 -6.27 -3.41
N TRP A 329 -0.95 -4.98 -3.56
CA TRP A 329 0.41 -4.48 -3.35
C TRP A 329 0.82 -4.66 -1.89
N GLU A 330 -0.01 -4.18 -0.95
CA GLU A 330 0.26 -4.26 0.49
C GLU A 330 0.32 -5.72 0.98
N ASP A 331 -0.50 -6.61 0.43
CA ASP A 331 -0.42 -8.04 0.72
C ASP A 331 0.89 -8.67 0.21
N ALA A 332 1.38 -8.28 -0.97
CA ALA A 332 2.65 -8.77 -1.52
C ALA A 332 3.84 -8.29 -0.70
N LEU A 333 3.80 -7.03 -0.23
CA LEU A 333 4.81 -6.49 0.66
C LEU A 333 4.85 -7.17 2.03
N LEU A 334 3.68 -7.54 2.57
CA LEU A 334 3.62 -8.26 3.84
C LEU A 334 4.28 -9.64 3.72
N GLU A 335 4.14 -10.30 2.57
CA GLU A 335 4.82 -11.57 2.28
C GLU A 335 6.34 -11.38 2.28
N ILE A 336 6.86 -10.33 1.66
CA ILE A 336 8.31 -9.99 1.65
C ILE A 336 8.84 -9.68 3.05
N ALA A 337 8.06 -8.93 3.84
CA ALA A 337 8.43 -8.59 5.21
C ALA A 337 8.48 -9.83 6.12
N THR A 338 7.70 -10.88 5.82
CA THR A 338 7.57 -12.07 6.68
C THR A 338 8.31 -13.30 6.17
N ASN A 339 8.62 -13.37 4.87
CA ASN A 339 9.30 -14.48 4.23
C ASN A 339 10.35 -13.98 3.23
N PRO A 340 11.62 -13.79 3.67
CA PRO A 340 12.69 -13.26 2.82
C PRO A 340 13.02 -14.12 1.60
N ASP A 341 12.76 -15.44 1.68
CA ASP A 341 13.07 -16.41 0.63
C ASP A 341 11.90 -16.66 -0.33
N ALA A 342 10.71 -16.12 -0.05
CA ALA A 342 9.59 -16.18 -0.98
C ALA A 342 9.89 -15.23 -2.15
N ALA A 343 10.45 -15.77 -3.23
CA ALA A 343 10.70 -15.04 -4.47
C ALA A 343 9.39 -14.41 -4.99
N THR A 344 9.18 -13.16 -4.63
CA THR A 344 8.04 -12.29 -4.97
C THR A 344 8.21 -11.60 -6.31
N GLU A 345 9.31 -11.86 -7.02
CA GLU A 345 9.67 -11.22 -8.29
C GLU A 345 8.51 -11.28 -9.31
N SER A 346 7.87 -12.44 -9.44
CA SER A 346 6.71 -12.63 -10.35
C SER A 346 5.43 -11.90 -9.92
N VAL A 347 5.25 -11.66 -8.61
CA VAL A 347 4.10 -10.93 -8.06
C VAL A 347 4.31 -9.45 -8.30
N LEU A 348 5.49 -8.96 -7.92
CA LEU A 348 5.88 -7.56 -7.96
C LEU A 348 6.08 -7.01 -9.38
N MET A 349 6.55 -7.83 -10.33
CA MET A 349 6.61 -7.46 -11.76
C MET A 349 5.27 -6.96 -12.29
N LYS A 350 4.12 -7.41 -11.76
CA LYS A 350 2.82 -6.89 -12.25
C LYS A 350 2.65 -5.39 -12.02
N TRP A 351 3.27 -4.86 -10.97
CA TRP A 351 3.28 -3.42 -10.66
C TRP A 351 4.46 -2.67 -11.29
N GLY A 352 5.34 -3.36 -12.01
CA GLY A 352 6.54 -2.76 -12.59
C GLY A 352 7.58 -2.32 -11.57
N VAL A 353 7.46 -2.79 -10.32
CA VAL A 353 8.35 -2.43 -9.21
C VAL A 353 8.72 -3.68 -8.44
N LEU A 354 10.01 -3.95 -8.31
CA LEU A 354 10.57 -4.98 -7.43
C LEU A 354 10.89 -4.38 -6.06
N VAL A 355 10.78 -5.21 -5.02
CA VAL A 355 11.09 -4.85 -3.64
C VAL A 355 11.81 -6.04 -3.01
N ASP A 356 13.05 -5.80 -2.62
CA ASP A 356 13.92 -6.79 -2.01
C ASP A 356 14.14 -6.43 -0.55
N ARG A 357 14.02 -7.42 0.34
CA ARG A 357 14.51 -7.28 1.71
C ARG A 357 15.98 -7.70 1.74
N LEU A 358 16.86 -6.74 1.99
CA LEU A 358 18.31 -6.94 1.99
C LEU A 358 18.84 -7.49 3.32
N PHE A 359 18.18 -7.15 4.44
CA PHE A 359 18.58 -7.56 5.80
C PHE A 359 17.38 -7.71 6.75
#